data_AF-A0A537SQW2-F1
#
_entry.id   AF-A0A537SQW2-F1
#
_cell.length_a   1.000
_cell.length_b   1.000
_cell.length_c   1.000
_cell.angle_alpha   90.00
_cell.angle_beta   90.00
_cell.angle_gamma   90.00
#
_symmetry.space_group_name_H-M   'P 1'
#
loop_
_entity.id
_entity.type
_entity.pdbx_description
1 polymer ?
#
loop_
_entity_poly.entity_id
_entity_poly.type
_entity_poly.pdbx_seq_one_letter_code
_entity_poly.pdbx_strand_id
1 'polypeptide(L)'
;MARSTMDFAQQNTEQATDWMRAIVEQNLNQSKAAFDGLLTVARNAVRDVDQQTAAICEHSLTFAEETLSNTFDCAHKLMRMKEPQELARIQSEFVSRQAQLLGDQTKELGQRIMQGAHDAARAAREAAAEPARKRSEAA
;
A
#
# COMPACT_ATOMS: atom_id res chain seq x y z
N MET A 1 29.23 -44.27 0.83
CA MET A 1 29.28 -42.82 1.12
C MET A 1 28.57 -41.97 0.05
N ALA A 2 28.70 -42.27 -1.24
CA ALA A 2 28.04 -41.50 -2.32
C ALA A 2 26.49 -41.45 -2.29
N ARG A 3 25.83 -42.51 -1.80
CA ARG A 3 24.36 -42.59 -1.71
C ARG A 3 23.78 -41.59 -0.69
N SER A 4 24.43 -41.49 0.48
CA SER A 4 24.05 -40.56 1.55
C SER A 4 24.21 -39.08 1.17
N THR A 5 25.17 -38.76 0.31
CA THR A 5 25.37 -37.40 -0.22
C THR A 5 24.35 -37.03 -1.29
N MET A 6 23.89 -37.99 -2.10
CA MET A 6 22.80 -37.75 -3.07
C MET A 6 21.47 -37.57 -2.33
N ASP A 7 21.21 -38.37 -1.29
CA ASP A 7 20.01 -38.23 -0.45
C ASP A 7 19.95 -36.85 0.25
N PHE A 8 21.09 -36.36 0.75
CA PHE A 8 21.18 -35.04 1.39
C PHE A 8 20.96 -33.86 0.42
N ALA A 9 21.54 -33.93 -0.78
CA ALA A 9 21.36 -32.90 -1.80
C ALA A 9 19.91 -32.86 -2.31
N GLN A 10 19.29 -34.03 -2.49
CA GLN A 10 17.91 -34.15 -2.92
C GLN A 10 16.95 -33.62 -1.85
N GLN A 11 17.16 -33.99 -0.58
CA GLN A 11 16.37 -33.50 0.54
C GLN A 11 16.46 -31.98 0.73
N ASN A 12 17.64 -31.38 0.58
CA ASN A 12 17.80 -29.93 0.62
C ASN A 12 17.10 -29.22 -0.55
N THR A 13 17.11 -29.82 -1.73
CA THR A 13 16.45 -29.25 -2.93
C THR A 13 14.93 -29.30 -2.80
N GLU A 14 14.39 -30.40 -2.26
CA GLU A 14 12.96 -30.53 -1.93
C GLU A 14 12.53 -29.52 -0.86
N GLN A 15 13.29 -29.40 0.24
CA GLN A 15 12.98 -28.40 1.27
C GLN A 15 13.03 -26.96 0.75
N ALA A 16 14.02 -26.62 -0.07
CA ALA A 16 14.10 -25.29 -0.69
C ALA A 16 12.89 -25.02 -1.61
N THR A 17 12.46 -26.03 -2.37
CA THR A 17 11.30 -25.93 -3.27
C THR A 17 9.99 -25.76 -2.50
N ASP A 18 9.80 -26.52 -1.42
CA ASP A 18 8.61 -26.43 -0.58
C ASP A 18 8.54 -25.10 0.18
N TRP A 19 9.69 -24.63 0.70
CA TRP A 19 9.79 -23.32 1.32
C TRP A 19 9.47 -22.18 0.33
N MET A 20 9.98 -22.27 -0.90
CA MET A 20 9.69 -21.33 -1.98
C MET A 20 8.19 -21.28 -2.31
N ARG A 21 7.56 -22.45 -2.41
CA ARG A 21 6.12 -22.58 -2.66
C ARG A 21 5.30 -21.96 -1.54
N ALA A 22 5.64 -22.24 -0.28
CA ALA A 22 4.95 -21.69 0.87
C ALA A 22 5.01 -20.15 0.90
N ILE A 23 6.17 -19.56 0.57
CA ILE A 23 6.31 -18.10 0.50
C ILE A 23 5.49 -17.51 -0.64
N VAL A 24 5.47 -18.15 -1.82
CA VAL A 24 4.64 -17.70 -2.94
C VAL A 24 3.16 -17.76 -2.59
N GLU A 25 2.69 -18.86 -2.00
CA GLU A 25 1.29 -19.03 -1.56
C GLU A 25 0.91 -18.00 -0.50
N GLN A 26 1.79 -17.76 0.48
CA GLN A 26 1.56 -16.76 1.52
C GLN A 26 1.44 -15.35 0.93
N ASN A 27 2.36 -14.96 0.04
CA ASN A 27 2.32 -13.66 -0.62
C ASN A 27 1.07 -13.50 -1.51
N LEU A 28 0.67 -14.55 -2.23
CA LEU A 28 -0.53 -14.52 -3.08
C LEU A 28 -1.80 -14.33 -2.24
N ASN A 29 -1.91 -15.05 -1.12
CA ASN A 29 -3.04 -14.91 -0.19
C ASN A 29 -3.08 -13.53 0.49
N GLN A 30 -1.92 -13.00 0.89
CA GLN A 30 -1.81 -11.65 1.44
C GLN A 30 -2.20 -10.59 0.40
N SER A 31 -1.77 -10.76 -0.86
CA SER A 31 -2.20 -9.89 -1.95
C SER A 31 -3.71 -9.91 -2.15
N LYS A 32 -4.32 -11.10 -2.17
CA LYS A 32 -5.78 -11.21 -2.27
C LYS A 32 -6.49 -10.51 -1.11
N ALA A 33 -6.01 -10.68 0.12
CA ALA A 33 -6.60 -10.04 1.29
C ALA A 33 -6.49 -8.52 1.25
N ALA A 34 -5.35 -7.97 0.81
CA ALA A 34 -5.18 -6.54 0.63
C ALA A 34 -6.13 -5.98 -0.44
N PHE A 35 -6.32 -6.70 -1.56
CA PHE A 35 -7.28 -6.34 -2.61
C PHE A 35 -8.75 -6.39 -2.15
N ASP A 36 -9.13 -7.37 -1.33
CA ASP A 36 -10.47 -7.44 -0.76
C ASP A 36 -10.74 -6.30 0.25
N GLY A 37 -9.73 -5.94 1.06
CA GLY A 37 -9.79 -4.81 1.98
C GLY A 37 -9.98 -3.47 1.24
N LEU A 38 -9.20 -3.29 0.18
CA LEU A 38 -9.31 -2.23 -0.83
C LEU A 38 -10.74 -2.03 -1.35
N LEU A 39 -11.34 -3.12 -1.83
CA LEU A 39 -12.68 -3.12 -2.40
C LEU A 39 -13.75 -2.78 -1.36
N THR A 40 -13.53 -3.19 -0.11
CA THR A 40 -14.41 -2.87 1.00
C THR A 40 -14.35 -1.40 1.36
N VAL A 41 -13.14 -0.82 1.44
CA VAL A 41 -12.95 0.63 1.68
C VAL A 41 -13.59 1.44 0.56
N ALA A 42 -13.33 1.11 -0.71
CA ALA A 42 -13.94 1.77 -1.85
C ALA A 42 -15.48 1.71 -1.84
N ARG A 43 -16.06 0.55 -1.52
CA ARG A 43 -17.52 0.38 -1.39
C ARG A 43 -18.11 1.20 -0.24
N ASN A 44 -17.40 1.30 0.87
CA ASN A 44 -17.83 2.11 2.02
C ASN A 44 -17.72 3.62 1.71
N ALA A 45 -16.69 4.04 0.98
CA ALA A 45 -16.50 5.42 0.53
C ALA A 45 -17.66 5.95 -0.33
N VAL A 46 -18.15 5.09 -1.23
CA VAL A 46 -19.26 5.41 -2.15
C VAL A 46 -20.59 5.58 -1.40
N ARG A 47 -20.72 5.06 -0.17
CA ARG A 47 -21.96 5.14 0.62
C ARG A 47 -22.07 6.40 1.51
N ASP A 48 -20.96 7.08 1.82
CA ASP A 48 -20.91 8.19 2.80
C ASP A 48 -20.32 9.50 2.21
N VAL A 49 -20.80 9.96 1.05
CA VAL A 49 -20.17 11.06 0.30
C VAL A 49 -20.03 12.35 1.11
N ASP A 50 -18.80 12.61 1.55
CA ASP A 50 -18.18 13.93 1.74
C ASP A 50 -16.83 13.92 0.98
N GLN A 51 -16.41 15.06 0.43
CA GLN A 51 -15.28 15.14 -0.51
C GLN A 51 -13.94 14.69 0.12
N GLN A 52 -13.84 14.77 1.45
CA GLN A 52 -12.71 14.26 2.23
C GLN A 52 -12.64 12.73 2.26
N THR A 53 -13.79 12.04 2.31
CA THR A 53 -13.87 10.57 2.31
C THR A 53 -13.40 9.98 0.98
N ALA A 54 -13.69 10.66 -0.14
CA ALA A 54 -13.23 10.26 -1.47
C ALA A 54 -11.69 10.30 -1.59
N ALA A 55 -11.06 11.37 -1.10
CA ALA A 55 -9.60 11.52 -1.14
C ALA A 55 -8.88 10.47 -0.26
N ILE A 56 -9.43 10.17 0.92
CA ILE A 56 -8.89 9.11 1.80
C ILE A 56 -8.99 7.74 1.13
N CYS A 57 -10.08 7.49 0.41
CA CYS A 57 -10.29 6.20 -0.24
C CYS A 57 -9.44 6.02 -1.49
N GLU A 58 -9.25 7.05 -2.31
CA GLU A 58 -8.29 7.05 -3.43
C GLU A 58 -6.85 6.79 -2.93
N HIS A 59 -6.48 7.41 -1.82
CA HIS A 59 -5.15 7.25 -1.23
C HIS A 59 -4.93 5.85 -0.63
N SER A 60 -5.95 5.32 0.05
CA SER A 60 -5.96 3.93 0.52
C SER A 60 -5.93 2.95 -0.66
N LEU A 61 -6.53 3.34 -1.79
CA LEU A 61 -6.50 2.55 -3.02
C LEU A 61 -5.07 2.42 -3.55
N THR A 62 -4.44 3.57 -3.74
CA THR A 62 -3.06 3.70 -4.23
C THR A 62 -2.08 2.96 -3.32
N PHE A 63 -2.22 3.08 -1.99
CA PHE A 63 -1.36 2.40 -1.03
C PHE A 63 -1.32 0.89 -1.24
N ALA A 64 -2.50 0.34 -1.43
CA ALA A 64 -2.66 -1.09 -1.49
C ALA A 64 -2.27 -1.59 -2.89
N GLU A 65 -2.51 -0.85 -3.97
CA GLU A 65 -1.93 -1.14 -5.28
C GLU A 65 -0.39 -1.20 -5.24
N GLU A 66 0.26 -0.22 -4.59
CA GLU A 66 1.71 -0.19 -4.48
C GLU A 66 2.26 -1.30 -3.59
N THR A 67 1.58 -1.61 -2.48
CA THR A 67 1.92 -2.73 -1.60
C THR A 67 1.79 -4.08 -2.32
N LEU A 68 0.74 -4.26 -3.13
CA LEU A 68 0.56 -5.44 -3.96
C LEU A 68 1.68 -5.57 -4.99
N SER A 69 2.01 -4.49 -5.69
CA SER A 69 3.10 -4.45 -6.67
C SER A 69 4.44 -4.84 -6.04
N ASN A 70 4.78 -4.30 -4.87
CA ASN A 70 6.00 -4.63 -4.15
C ASN A 70 6.05 -6.11 -3.72
N THR A 71 4.90 -6.65 -3.29
CA THR A 71 4.74 -8.06 -2.92
C THR A 71 4.94 -8.99 -4.11
N PHE A 72 4.36 -8.68 -5.26
CA PHE A 72 4.56 -9.46 -6.49
C PHE A 72 6.00 -9.41 -7.01
N ASP A 73 6.66 -8.26 -6.95
CA ASP A 73 8.08 -8.14 -7.34
C ASP A 73 8.97 -8.98 -6.43
N CYS A 74 8.72 -8.97 -5.12
CA CYS A 74 9.40 -9.82 -4.15
C CYS A 74 9.20 -11.31 -4.47
N ALA A 75 7.95 -11.76 -4.65
CA ALA A 75 7.63 -13.13 -5.01
C ALA A 75 8.29 -13.57 -6.33
N HIS A 76 8.29 -12.69 -7.34
CA HIS A 76 8.92 -12.96 -8.63
C HIS A 76 10.44 -13.10 -8.52
N LYS A 77 11.11 -12.25 -7.73
CA LYS A 77 12.56 -12.35 -7.46
C LYS A 77 12.89 -13.62 -6.69
N LEU A 78 12.08 -13.94 -5.69
CA LEU A 78 12.19 -15.17 -4.91
C LEU A 78 12.11 -16.40 -5.82
N MET A 79 11.13 -16.50 -6.72
CA MET A 79 11.03 -17.62 -7.67
C MET A 79 12.19 -17.75 -8.67
N ARG A 80 12.94 -16.66 -8.91
CA ARG A 80 14.09 -16.64 -9.84
C ARG A 80 15.44 -16.70 -9.15
N MET A 81 15.43 -16.74 -7.82
CA MET A 81 16.63 -16.82 -7.00
C MET A 81 17.42 -18.07 -7.35
N LYS A 82 18.72 -17.90 -7.65
CA LYS A 82 19.63 -19.00 -7.96
C LYS A 82 20.49 -19.36 -6.77
N GLU A 83 20.85 -18.36 -5.99
CA GLU A 83 21.73 -18.51 -4.84
C GLU A 83 21.07 -18.02 -3.54
N PRO A 84 21.25 -18.73 -2.41
CA PRO A 84 20.66 -18.34 -1.13
C PRO A 84 21.09 -16.95 -0.63
N GLN A 85 22.27 -16.45 -1.03
CA GLN A 85 22.73 -15.11 -0.65
C GLN A 85 21.84 -13.99 -1.20
N GLU A 86 21.12 -14.24 -2.30
CA GLU A 86 20.20 -13.27 -2.89
C GLU A 86 18.98 -13.00 -1.99
N LEU A 87 18.63 -13.92 -1.08
CA LEU A 87 17.48 -13.78 -0.18
C LEU A 87 17.56 -12.52 0.69
N ALA A 88 18.71 -12.28 1.31
CA ALA A 88 18.91 -11.11 2.17
C ALA A 88 18.75 -9.81 1.38
N ARG A 89 19.19 -9.80 0.12
CA ARG A 89 19.00 -8.66 -0.79
C ARG A 89 17.53 -8.48 -1.14
N ILE A 90 16.84 -9.54 -1.56
CA ILE A 90 15.41 -9.47 -1.93
C ILE A 90 14.57 -8.97 -0.74
N GLN A 91 14.87 -9.47 0.46
CA GLN A 91 14.17 -9.06 1.68
C GLN A 91 14.49 -7.62 2.09
N SER A 92 15.74 -7.17 1.91
CA SER A 92 16.13 -5.77 2.13
C SER A 92 15.43 -4.82 1.15
N GLU A 93 15.34 -5.19 -0.14
CA GLU A 93 14.63 -4.41 -1.16
C GLU A 93 13.13 -4.30 -0.84
N PHE A 94 12.50 -5.39 -0.41
CA PHE A 94 11.08 -5.40 -0.02
C PHE A 94 10.81 -4.47 1.18
N VAL A 95 11.59 -4.60 2.25
CA VAL A 95 11.44 -3.77 3.47
C VAL A 95 11.71 -2.30 3.18
N SER A 96 12.72 -2.01 2.36
CA SER A 96 13.06 -0.63 1.98
C SER A 96 11.91 0.02 1.20
N ARG A 97 11.31 -0.70 0.24
CA ARG A 97 10.12 -0.21 -0.46
C ARG A 97 8.93 -0.03 0.47
N GLN A 98 8.65 -0.98 1.36
CA GLN A 98 7.53 -0.84 2.30
C GLN A 98 7.70 0.39 3.22
N ALA A 99 8.93 0.69 3.62
CA ALA A 99 9.26 1.89 4.39
C ALA A 99 9.09 3.18 3.58
N GLN A 100 9.48 3.19 2.29
CA GLN A 100 9.23 4.31 1.39
C GLN A 100 7.74 4.55 1.18
N LEU A 101 6.98 3.49 0.91
CA LEU A 101 5.52 3.57 0.76
C LEU A 101 4.87 4.19 1.99
N LEU A 102 5.22 3.72 3.19
CA LEU A 102 4.71 4.32 4.44
C LEU A 102 5.14 5.78 4.63
N GLY A 103 6.38 6.12 4.31
CA GLY A 103 6.92 7.47 4.45
C GLY A 103 6.28 8.48 3.51
N ASP A 104 6.16 8.14 2.23
CA ASP A 104 5.59 8.99 1.19
C ASP A 104 4.08 9.16 1.41
N GLN A 105 3.37 8.08 1.73
CA GLN A 105 1.93 8.10 2.02
C GLN A 105 1.56 8.92 3.24
N THR A 106 2.35 8.86 4.32
CA THR A 106 2.07 9.65 5.54
C THR A 106 2.19 11.15 5.26
N LYS A 107 3.14 11.53 4.40
CA LYS A 107 3.40 12.92 4.04
C LYS A 107 2.32 13.47 3.11
N GLU A 108 1.93 12.71 2.09
CA GLU A 108 0.90 13.11 1.14
C GLU A 108 -0.48 13.21 1.79
N LEU A 109 -0.86 12.21 2.61
CA LEU A 109 -2.12 12.24 3.35
C LEU A 109 -2.20 13.47 4.29
N GLY A 110 -1.12 13.77 5.02
CA GLY A 110 -1.05 14.93 5.89
C GLY A 110 -1.20 16.25 5.15
N GLN A 111 -0.58 16.39 3.97
CA GLN A 111 -0.74 17.56 3.11
C GLN A 111 -2.17 17.71 2.59
N ARG A 112 -2.79 16.63 2.11
CA ARG A 112 -4.16 16.64 1.60
C ARG A 112 -5.19 16.99 2.69
N ILE A 113 -5.04 16.47 3.91
CA ILE A 113 -5.89 16.82 5.05
C ILE A 113 -5.75 18.30 5.40
N MET A 114 -4.52 18.82 5.50
CA MET A 114 -4.28 20.24 5.77
C MET A 114 -4.89 21.15 4.69
N GLN A 115 -4.80 20.74 3.42
CA GLN A 115 -5.33 21.49 2.30
C GLN A 115 -6.87 21.52 2.31
N GLY A 116 -7.51 20.36 2.54
CA GLY A 116 -8.96 20.28 2.73
C GLY A 116 -9.47 21.11 3.91
N ALA A 117 -8.72 21.16 5.01
CA ALA A 117 -9.05 22.02 6.16
C ALA A 117 -8.89 23.52 5.83
N HIS A 118 -7.86 23.88 5.07
CA HIS A 118 -7.65 25.26 4.61
C HIS A 118 -8.77 25.75 3.67
N ASP A 119 -9.19 24.90 2.73
CA ASP A 119 -10.25 25.23 1.78
C ASP A 119 -11.61 25.37 2.49
N ALA A 120 -11.90 24.49 3.45
CA ALA A 120 -13.10 24.61 4.29
C ALA A 120 -13.10 25.91 5.12
N ALA A 121 -11.95 26.27 5.72
CA ALA A 121 -11.80 27.50 6.48
C ALA A 121 -11.95 28.76 5.59
N ARG A 122 -11.47 28.69 4.35
CA ARG A 122 -11.63 29.76 3.35
C ARG A 122 -13.09 29.95 2.95
N ALA A 123 -13.78 28.87 2.61
CA ALA A 123 -15.19 28.89 2.27
C ALA A 123 -16.05 29.46 3.40
N ALA A 124 -15.77 29.08 4.66
CA ALA A 124 -16.47 29.62 5.83
C ALA A 124 -16.26 31.14 6.01
N ARG A 125 -15.03 31.63 5.75
CA ARG A 125 -14.73 33.08 5.81
C ARG A 125 -15.40 33.87 4.71
N GLU A 126 -15.45 33.33 3.50
CA GLU A 126 -16.10 33.96 2.35
C GLU A 126 -17.64 34.01 2.55
N ALA A 127 -18.24 32.93 3.04
CA ALA A 127 -19.66 32.89 3.42
C ALA A 127 -20.00 33.86 4.57
N ALA A 128 -19.10 34.05 5.53
CA ALA A 128 -19.27 35.02 6.61
C ALA A 128 -19.07 36.49 6.18
N ALA A 129 -18.38 36.72 5.06
CA ALA A 129 -18.13 38.07 4.52
C ALA A 129 -19.27 38.57 3.60
N GLU A 130 -20.07 37.68 3.00
CA GLU A 130 -21.22 38.03 2.16
C GLU A 130 -22.27 38.94 2.85
N PRO A 131 -22.69 38.69 4.10
CA PRO A 131 -23.67 39.54 4.79
C PRO A 131 -23.16 40.97 5.06
N ALA A 132 -21.85 41.12 5.27
CA ALA A 132 -21.21 42.42 5.52
C ALA A 132 -21.08 43.26 4.25
N ARG A 133 -20.80 42.61 3.10
CA ARG A 133 -20.72 43.28 1.78
C ARG A 133 -22.08 43.80 1.31
N LYS A 134 -23.13 42.98 1.41
CA LYS A 134 -24.50 43.40 1.03
C LYS A 134 -25.03 44.55 1.90
N ARG A 135 -24.52 44.70 3.13
CA ARG A 135 -24.90 45.77 4.06
C ARG A 135 -24.18 47.10 3.78
N SER A 136 -22.99 47.08 3.15
CA SER A 136 -22.28 48.31 2.77
C SER A 136 -22.66 48.85 1.39
N GLU A 137 -23.22 48.01 0.51
CA GLU A 137 -23.74 48.45 -0.80
C GLU A 137 -25.17 49.00 -0.73
N ALA A 138 -25.88 48.75 0.37
CA ALA A 138 -27.24 49.22 0.61
C ALA A 138 -27.32 50.50 1.50
N ALA A 139 -26.17 51.09 1.85
CA ALA A 139 -26.03 52.32 2.63
C ALA A 139 -25.43 53.43 1.78
#